data_AF-A0A849RHR0-F1
#
_entry.id   AF-A0A849RHR0-F1
#
_cell.length_a   1.000
_cell.length_b   1.000
_cell.length_c   1.000
_cell.angle_alpha   90.00
_cell.angle_beta   90.00
_cell.angle_gamma   90.00
#
_symmetry.space_group_name_H-M   'P 1'
#
loop_
_entity.id
_entity.type
_entity.pdbx_description
1 polymer ?
#
loop_
_entity_poly.entity_id
_entity_poly.type
_entity_poly.pdbx_seq_one_letter_code
_entity_poly.pdbx_strand_id
1 'polypeptide(L)'
;MVNLCHTKTLCFAVLGVSTVLFLNGCSISDSVGSISDSSGSIAKSSESISDSSTSSSKNDEKDKGTGDNTYENDVQDFTVTYLRTNSSLTNQNAFMEGISDVASQNGIVDWEANPKTYRAIGKGLRKAKISGTQYDLYKRKFTDGDVGKMSDIQEGYDR
;
A
#
# COMPACT_ATOMS: atom_id res chain seq x y z
N MET A 1 0.19 -60.30 -12.09
CA MET A 1 0.11 -59.07 -12.90
C MET A 1 1.26 -58.17 -12.48
N VAL A 2 2.24 -58.04 -13.36
CA VAL A 2 3.46 -57.24 -13.21
C VAL A 2 3.19 -55.86 -13.78
N ASN A 3 3.59 -54.79 -13.06
CA ASN A 3 3.93 -53.45 -13.56
C ASN A 3 3.81 -52.44 -12.40
N LEU A 4 4.70 -51.48 -12.17
CA LEU A 4 5.95 -51.13 -12.83
C LEU A 4 6.67 -50.17 -11.86
N CYS A 5 7.90 -50.50 -11.53
CA CYS A 5 8.85 -49.64 -10.83
C CYS A 5 9.20 -48.45 -11.72
N HIS A 6 9.10 -47.22 -11.23
CA HIS A 6 9.83 -46.07 -11.81
C HIS A 6 10.54 -45.30 -10.70
N THR A 7 11.67 -45.87 -10.29
CA THR A 7 12.83 -45.14 -9.80
C THR A 7 13.37 -44.28 -10.94
N LYS A 8 13.64 -42.99 -10.68
CA LYS A 8 14.86 -42.31 -11.14
C LYS A 8 14.98 -40.91 -10.53
N THR A 9 15.68 -40.89 -9.40
CA THR A 9 16.48 -39.77 -8.90
C THR A 9 17.22 -39.10 -10.05
N LEU A 10 16.95 -37.81 -10.26
CA LEU A 10 17.72 -36.95 -11.15
C LEU A 10 18.48 -35.93 -10.30
N CYS A 11 19.62 -36.39 -9.77
CA CYS A 11 20.70 -35.52 -9.36
C CYS A 11 21.40 -35.00 -10.63
N PHE A 12 21.17 -33.74 -10.98
CA PHE A 12 22.10 -33.02 -11.85
C PHE A 12 22.92 -32.06 -10.99
N ALA A 13 24.05 -32.57 -10.51
CA ALA A 13 25.18 -31.74 -10.19
C ALA A 13 25.85 -31.35 -11.51
N VAL A 14 25.85 -30.08 -11.86
CA VAL A 14 26.84 -29.53 -12.79
C VAL A 14 27.49 -28.32 -12.14
N LEU A 15 28.81 -28.46 -12.07
CA LEU A 15 29.81 -27.59 -11.48
C LEU A 15 29.88 -26.24 -12.21
N GLY A 16 30.35 -25.24 -11.47
CA GLY A 16 30.24 -23.84 -11.83
C GLY A 16 31.27 -23.33 -12.84
N VAL A 17 31.09 -22.05 -13.15
CA VAL A 17 32.12 -21.15 -13.66
C VAL A 17 31.97 -19.82 -12.93
N SER A 18 33.05 -19.43 -12.27
CA SER A 18 33.23 -18.22 -11.48
C SER A 18 33.40 -16.97 -12.36
N THR A 19 32.84 -15.87 -11.86
CA THR A 19 33.36 -14.48 -11.84
C THR A 19 33.70 -13.78 -13.15
N VAL A 20 32.97 -12.68 -13.43
CA VAL A 20 33.61 -11.41 -13.85
C VAL A 20 32.95 -10.25 -13.11
N LEU A 21 33.76 -9.59 -12.28
CA LEU A 21 33.51 -8.29 -11.67
C LEU A 21 33.62 -7.21 -12.76
N PHE A 22 32.63 -6.33 -12.85
CA PHE A 22 32.83 -4.99 -13.43
C PHE A 22 32.41 -3.94 -12.41
N LEU A 23 33.41 -3.51 -11.64
CA LEU A 23 33.47 -2.20 -11.00
C LEU A 23 33.81 -1.17 -12.08
N ASN A 24 32.85 -0.31 -12.41
CA ASN A 24 33.01 1.02 -13.00
C ASN A 24 31.71 1.77 -12.62
N GLY A 25 31.66 2.95 -12.04
CA GLY A 25 32.63 3.99 -11.74
C GLY A 25 31.80 5.17 -11.22
N CYS A 26 32.37 5.95 -10.32
CA CYS A 26 31.75 7.08 -9.64
C CYS A 26 31.24 8.16 -10.61
N SER A 27 30.11 8.80 -10.28
CA SER A 27 30.07 10.26 -10.22
C SER A 27 28.91 10.74 -9.34
N ILE A 28 29.27 11.23 -8.15
CA ILE A 28 28.47 12.16 -7.37
C ILE A 28 28.64 13.50 -8.09
N SER A 29 27.59 14.01 -8.73
CA SER A 29 27.61 15.39 -9.19
C SER A 29 27.31 16.31 -8.01
N ASP A 30 28.37 16.91 -7.49
CA ASP A 30 28.34 18.22 -6.85
C ASP A 30 27.60 19.20 -7.75
N SER A 31 26.49 19.75 -7.28
CA SER A 31 26.04 21.09 -7.69
C SER A 31 26.27 22.03 -6.53
N VAL A 32 27.45 22.63 -6.53
CA VAL A 32 27.79 23.81 -5.78
C VAL A 32 27.22 25.06 -6.46
N GLY A 33 26.73 26.00 -5.65
CA GLY A 33 26.39 27.37 -6.04
C GLY A 33 24.89 27.59 -6.25
N SER A 34 24.23 28.59 -5.67
CA SER A 34 24.68 29.81 -5.02
C SER A 34 23.55 30.34 -4.16
N ILE A 35 23.85 30.79 -2.95
CA ILE A 35 22.98 31.68 -2.19
C ILE A 35 23.15 33.06 -2.82
N SER A 36 22.11 33.59 -3.46
CA SER A 36 21.99 35.04 -3.71
C SER A 36 20.52 35.43 -3.86
N ASP A 37 20.06 36.19 -2.88
CA ASP A 37 18.91 37.08 -2.94
C ASP A 37 18.87 37.90 -4.24
N SER A 38 17.72 37.93 -4.91
CA SER A 38 17.13 39.17 -5.40
C SER A 38 15.70 38.96 -5.87
N SER A 39 14.81 39.65 -5.17
CA SER A 39 13.48 40.07 -5.56
C SER A 39 13.40 40.62 -6.99
N GLY A 40 12.41 40.13 -7.75
CA GLY A 40 12.05 40.68 -9.07
C GLY A 40 10.89 39.92 -9.71
N SER A 41 9.66 40.29 -9.34
CA SER A 41 8.43 39.91 -10.06
C SER A 41 8.57 40.21 -11.55
N ILE A 42 8.21 39.27 -12.45
CA ILE A 42 7.30 39.55 -13.58
C ILE A 42 6.53 38.28 -13.94
N ALA A 43 5.21 38.42 -13.90
CA ALA A 43 4.20 37.46 -14.32
C ALA A 43 4.34 36.98 -15.77
N LYS A 44 3.93 35.73 -16.03
CA LYS A 44 3.01 35.39 -17.12
C LYS A 44 2.09 34.26 -16.67
N SER A 45 0.82 34.64 -16.49
CA SER A 45 -0.32 33.78 -16.27
C SER A 45 -0.68 33.00 -17.53
N SER A 46 -1.13 31.76 -17.33
CA SER A 46 -2.18 31.10 -18.11
C SER A 46 -2.79 30.07 -17.15
N GLU A 47 -3.74 30.47 -16.31
CA GLU A 47 -5.19 30.48 -16.58
C GLU A 47 -5.72 29.15 -17.14
N SER A 48 -6.29 28.35 -16.24
CA SER A 48 -7.68 27.87 -16.32
C SER A 48 -8.08 27.47 -14.88
N ILE A 49 -8.76 28.36 -14.14
CA ILE A 49 -10.24 28.48 -14.02
C ILE A 49 -10.77 27.30 -13.16
N SER A 50 -11.02 27.53 -11.86
CA SER A 50 -12.34 27.93 -11.29
C SER A 50 -13.38 26.81 -11.45
N ASP A 51 -14.19 26.41 -10.48
CA ASP A 51 -14.64 27.09 -9.27
C ASP A 51 -15.38 26.08 -8.38
N SER A 52 -15.23 26.24 -7.07
CA SER A 52 -16.26 26.12 -6.04
C SER A 52 -17.12 24.85 -5.91
N SER A 53 -17.01 24.18 -4.75
CA SER A 53 -18.13 24.12 -3.80
C SER A 53 -17.69 23.76 -2.37
N THR A 54 -18.04 24.70 -1.50
CA THR A 54 -17.90 24.82 -0.05
C THR A 54 -18.67 23.78 0.77
N SER A 55 -18.17 23.55 2.00
CA SER A 55 -18.87 23.21 3.26
C SER A 55 -18.54 21.82 3.81
N SER A 56 -17.95 21.59 4.99
CA SER A 56 -17.85 22.40 6.20
C SER A 56 -16.66 22.00 7.11
N SER A 57 -15.87 23.01 7.48
CA SER A 57 -15.37 23.33 8.84
C SER A 57 -14.63 22.30 9.72
N LYS A 58 -13.35 22.65 9.94
CA LYS A 58 -12.63 22.75 11.24
C LYS A 58 -12.14 21.42 11.87
N ASN A 59 -10.86 21.23 12.19
CA ASN A 59 -9.91 22.19 12.76
C ASN A 59 -8.52 22.12 12.13
N ASP A 60 -7.91 23.30 12.01
CA ASP A 60 -6.49 23.54 11.99
C ASP A 60 -5.80 22.91 13.21
N GLU A 61 -4.91 21.94 12.99
CA GLU A 61 -3.64 21.86 13.72
C GLU A 61 -2.57 21.40 12.74
N LYS A 62 -1.68 22.34 12.42
CA LYS A 62 -0.37 22.07 11.84
C LYS A 62 0.48 21.41 12.92
N ASP A 63 0.30 20.11 13.12
CA ASP A 63 1.17 19.28 13.95
C ASP A 63 1.28 17.90 13.31
N LYS A 64 2.33 17.13 13.60
CA LYS A 64 2.74 15.87 12.95
C LYS A 64 1.65 14.76 12.90
N GLY A 65 0.59 14.94 12.10
CA GLY A 65 -0.60 14.07 12.08
C GLY A 65 -1.49 14.15 10.83
N THR A 66 -1.13 14.97 9.83
CA THR A 66 -1.87 15.10 8.56
C THR A 66 -1.53 14.01 7.52
N GLY A 67 -0.43 13.27 7.72
CA GLY A 67 -0.11 12.13 6.85
C GLY A 67 -0.92 10.89 7.17
N ASP A 68 -1.04 10.59 8.47
CA ASP A 68 -1.63 9.34 8.96
C ASP A 68 -3.12 9.24 8.67
N ASN A 69 -3.86 10.35 8.78
CA ASN A 69 -5.28 10.35 8.43
C ASN A 69 -5.52 10.21 6.92
N THR A 70 -4.64 10.76 6.08
CA THR A 70 -4.73 10.64 4.62
C THR A 70 -4.50 9.19 4.19
N TYR A 71 -3.44 8.56 4.68
CA TYR A 71 -3.16 7.15 4.38
C TYR A 71 -4.29 6.21 4.84
N GLU A 72 -4.79 6.37 6.06
CA GLU A 72 -5.91 5.54 6.55
C GLU A 72 -7.17 5.72 5.69
N ASN A 73 -7.45 6.95 5.23
CA ASN A 73 -8.58 7.23 4.36
C ASN A 73 -8.40 6.58 2.98
N ASP A 74 -7.20 6.64 2.40
CA ASP A 74 -6.90 6.02 1.10
C ASP A 74 -7.03 4.50 1.16
N VAL A 75 -6.54 3.87 2.23
CA VAL A 75 -6.69 2.42 2.47
C VAL A 75 -8.17 2.06 2.61
N GLN A 76 -8.93 2.87 3.36
CA GLN A 76 -10.36 2.68 3.52
C GLN A 76 -11.10 2.73 2.16
N ASP A 77 -10.82 3.74 1.35
CA ASP A 77 -11.48 3.96 0.06
C ASP A 77 -11.07 2.94 -0.99
N PHE A 78 -9.79 2.55 -1.01
CA PHE A 78 -9.32 1.42 -1.80
C PHE A 78 -10.07 0.14 -1.42
N THR A 79 -10.20 -0.15 -0.11
CA THR A 79 -10.91 -1.34 0.37
C THR A 79 -12.36 -1.35 -0.09
N VAL A 80 -13.07 -0.23 0.04
CA VAL A 80 -14.46 -0.11 -0.43
C VAL A 80 -14.54 -0.32 -1.94
N THR A 81 -13.62 0.26 -2.70
CA THR A 81 -13.59 0.15 -4.16
C THR A 81 -13.31 -1.27 -4.59
N TYR A 82 -12.30 -1.92 -4.00
CA TYR A 82 -11.95 -3.31 -4.26
C TYR A 82 -13.14 -4.24 -4.05
N LEU A 83 -13.88 -4.08 -2.95
CA LEU A 83 -15.05 -4.91 -2.65
C LEU A 83 -16.21 -4.70 -3.63
N ARG A 84 -16.35 -3.51 -4.20
CA ARG A 84 -17.40 -3.20 -5.18
C ARG A 84 -17.07 -3.73 -6.56
N THR A 85 -15.80 -3.75 -6.93
CA THR A 85 -15.31 -4.23 -8.22
C THR A 85 -15.04 -5.73 -8.23
N ASN A 86 -14.64 -6.30 -7.08
CA ASN A 86 -14.31 -7.70 -6.91
C ASN A 86 -15.30 -8.36 -5.93
N SER A 87 -16.30 -9.05 -6.48
CA SER A 87 -17.26 -9.82 -5.69
C SER A 87 -16.73 -11.17 -5.19
N SER A 88 -15.51 -11.55 -5.59
CA SER A 88 -14.91 -12.85 -5.24
C SER A 88 -13.65 -12.71 -4.39
N LEU A 89 -13.59 -13.50 -3.31
CA LEU A 89 -12.46 -13.64 -2.38
C LEU A 89 -11.21 -14.30 -2.99
N THR A 90 -11.19 -14.55 -4.30
CA THR A 90 -10.15 -15.36 -4.97
C THR A 90 -8.82 -14.63 -5.09
N ASN A 91 -8.82 -13.29 -5.10
CA ASN A 91 -7.66 -12.49 -5.48
C ASN A 91 -7.06 -11.72 -4.28
N GLN A 92 -6.74 -12.43 -3.20
CA GLN A 92 -6.10 -11.84 -2.01
C GLN A 92 -4.80 -11.11 -2.38
N ASN A 93 -3.95 -11.69 -3.22
CA ASN A 93 -2.69 -11.06 -3.62
C ASN A 93 -2.91 -9.69 -4.27
N ALA A 94 -3.91 -9.56 -5.14
CA ALA A 94 -4.23 -8.28 -5.78
C ALA A 94 -4.73 -7.23 -4.77
N PHE A 95 -5.40 -7.66 -3.70
CA PHE A 95 -5.77 -6.75 -2.61
C PHE A 95 -4.52 -6.26 -1.87
N MET A 96 -3.63 -7.17 -1.47
CA MET A 96 -2.40 -6.82 -0.73
C MET A 96 -1.45 -5.96 -1.57
N GLU A 97 -1.34 -6.24 -2.87
CA GLU A 97 -0.60 -5.42 -3.83
C GLU A 97 -1.18 -4.01 -3.90
N GLY A 98 -2.49 -3.86 -4.03
CA GLY A 98 -3.12 -2.53 -4.03
C GLY A 98 -2.96 -1.77 -2.70
N ILE A 99 -2.96 -2.45 -1.56
CA ILE A 99 -2.62 -1.82 -0.27
C ILE A 99 -1.16 -1.36 -0.27
N SER A 100 -0.25 -2.16 -0.84
CA SER A 100 1.16 -1.80 -0.99
C SER A 100 1.36 -0.58 -1.89
N ASP A 101 0.58 -0.45 -2.96
CA ASP A 101 0.60 0.72 -3.83
C ASP A 101 0.12 1.98 -3.09
N VAL A 102 -1.00 1.88 -2.36
CA VAL A 102 -1.52 2.98 -1.52
C VAL A 102 -0.50 3.38 -0.46
N ALA A 103 0.15 2.41 0.19
CA ALA A 103 1.21 2.66 1.17
C ALA A 103 2.41 3.37 0.53
N SER A 104 2.86 2.90 -0.63
CA SER A 104 3.98 3.48 -1.36
C SER A 104 3.70 4.93 -1.79
N GLN A 105 2.49 5.22 -2.27
CA GLN A 105 2.05 6.58 -2.61
C GLN A 105 2.06 7.53 -1.41
N ASN A 106 1.82 6.98 -0.20
CA ASN A 106 1.87 7.70 1.07
C ASN A 106 3.26 7.65 1.75
N GLY A 107 4.29 7.10 1.10
CA GLY A 107 5.65 7.00 1.65
C GLY A 107 5.83 5.98 2.78
N ILE A 108 4.91 5.02 2.91
CA ILE A 108 4.92 3.96 3.92
C ILE A 108 5.49 2.69 3.29
N VAL A 109 6.59 2.20 3.86
CA VAL A 109 7.29 1.00 3.37
C VAL A 109 6.84 -0.27 4.12
N ASP A 110 6.76 -0.20 5.45
CA ASP A 110 6.42 -1.35 6.30
C ASP A 110 4.95 -1.31 6.75
N TRP A 111 4.05 -1.30 5.78
CA TRP A 111 2.62 -1.23 6.06
C TRP A 111 2.06 -2.53 6.65
N GLU A 112 2.69 -3.67 6.36
CA GLU A 112 2.24 -4.98 6.84
C GLU A 112 2.44 -5.18 8.35
N ALA A 113 3.39 -4.45 8.95
CA ALA A 113 3.57 -4.39 10.40
C ALA A 113 2.76 -3.27 11.06
N ASN A 114 2.11 -2.41 10.27
CA ASN A 114 1.42 -1.23 10.79
C ASN A 114 -0.05 -1.54 11.17
N PRO A 115 -0.42 -1.51 12.45
CA PRO A 115 -1.80 -1.79 12.88
C PRO A 115 -2.81 -0.78 12.31
N LYS A 116 -2.39 0.44 11.97
CA LYS A 116 -3.27 1.45 11.37
C LYS A 116 -3.81 1.01 10.01
N THR A 117 -3.02 0.28 9.23
CA THR A 117 -3.44 -0.26 7.92
C THR A 117 -4.60 -1.22 8.10
N TYR A 118 -4.48 -2.17 9.03
CA TYR A 118 -5.52 -3.15 9.32
C TYR A 118 -6.79 -2.51 9.92
N ARG A 119 -6.64 -1.51 10.79
CA ARG A 119 -7.77 -0.71 11.27
C ARG A 119 -8.48 0.03 10.13
N ALA A 120 -7.74 0.62 9.20
CA ALA A 120 -8.30 1.28 8.02
C ALA A 120 -9.05 0.30 7.10
N ILE A 121 -8.51 -0.92 6.90
CA ILE A 121 -9.21 -2.00 6.21
C ILE A 121 -10.55 -2.31 6.91
N GLY A 122 -10.55 -2.43 8.24
CA GLY A 122 -11.76 -2.61 9.05
C GLY A 122 -12.82 -1.53 8.82
N LYS A 123 -12.41 -0.25 8.85
CA LYS A 123 -13.29 0.89 8.51
C LYS A 123 -13.83 0.78 7.07
N GLY A 124 -13.02 0.29 6.13
CA GLY A 124 -13.40 0.03 4.75
C GLY A 124 -14.47 -1.04 4.62
N LEU A 125 -14.29 -2.18 5.31
CA LEU A 125 -15.27 -3.26 5.36
C LEU A 125 -16.63 -2.77 5.90
N ARG A 126 -16.61 -1.94 6.96
CA ARG A 126 -17.81 -1.33 7.54
C ARG A 126 -18.47 -0.35 6.55
N LYS A 127 -17.69 0.53 5.92
CA LYS A 127 -18.18 1.49 4.91
C LYS A 127 -18.79 0.79 3.69
N ALA A 128 -18.25 -0.37 3.31
CA ALA A 128 -18.80 -1.24 2.28
C ALA A 128 -20.01 -2.09 2.74
N LYS A 129 -20.43 -1.97 4.01
CA LYS A 129 -21.55 -2.70 4.61
C LYS A 129 -21.37 -4.23 4.62
N ILE A 130 -20.13 -4.70 4.64
CA ILE A 130 -19.81 -6.12 4.79
C ILE A 130 -20.04 -6.52 6.24
N SER A 131 -20.77 -7.62 6.49
CA SER A 131 -21.10 -8.09 7.85
C SER A 131 -21.25 -9.61 7.89
N GLY A 132 -21.40 -10.17 9.11
CA GLY A 132 -21.63 -11.59 9.34
C GLY A 132 -20.53 -12.49 8.76
N THR A 133 -20.92 -13.61 8.16
CA THR A 133 -19.98 -14.60 7.60
C THR A 133 -19.02 -14.01 6.57
N GLN A 134 -19.48 -13.06 5.73
CA GLN A 134 -18.61 -12.42 4.75
C GLN A 134 -17.52 -11.60 5.43
N TYR A 135 -17.87 -10.85 6.46
CA TYR A 135 -16.90 -10.08 7.23
C TYR A 135 -15.81 -10.98 7.84
N ASP A 136 -16.19 -12.09 8.46
CA ASP A 136 -15.22 -13.03 9.04
C ASP A 136 -14.32 -13.68 7.98
N LEU A 137 -14.84 -13.92 6.78
CA LEU A 137 -14.06 -14.43 5.66
C LEU A 137 -13.03 -13.39 5.19
N TYR A 138 -13.44 -12.14 4.94
CA TYR A 138 -12.51 -11.08 4.54
C TYR A 138 -11.47 -10.79 5.62
N LYS A 139 -11.89 -10.70 6.89
CA LYS A 139 -11.00 -10.48 8.04
C LYS A 139 -9.92 -11.56 8.12
N ARG A 140 -10.27 -12.84 7.96
CA ARG A 140 -9.31 -13.95 7.95
C ARG A 140 -8.45 -13.95 6.70
N LYS A 141 -9.03 -13.66 5.54
CA LYS A 141 -8.31 -13.69 4.26
C LYS A 141 -7.29 -12.57 4.14
N PHE A 142 -7.64 -11.34 4.48
CA PHE A 142 -6.72 -10.19 4.37
C PHE A 142 -5.56 -10.20 5.38
N THR A 143 -5.55 -11.16 6.30
CA THR A 143 -4.56 -11.28 7.37
C THR A 143 -3.81 -12.60 7.34
N ASP A 144 -4.09 -13.47 6.37
CA ASP A 144 -3.62 -14.86 6.35
C ASP A 144 -3.93 -15.63 7.66
N GLY A 145 -4.96 -15.21 8.38
CA GLY A 145 -5.34 -15.78 9.68
C GLY A 145 -4.50 -15.31 10.86
N ASP A 146 -3.65 -14.29 10.70
CA ASP A 146 -2.91 -13.68 11.80
C ASP A 146 -3.88 -13.03 12.81
N VAL A 147 -3.86 -13.53 14.05
CA VAL A 147 -4.80 -13.11 15.10
C VAL A 147 -4.63 -11.66 15.53
N GLY A 148 -3.42 -11.10 15.47
CA GLY A 148 -3.14 -9.71 15.81
C GLY A 148 -3.75 -8.78 14.78
N LYS A 149 -3.44 -9.02 13.51
CA LYS A 149 -3.99 -8.26 12.38
C LYS A 149 -5.51 -8.38 12.29
N MET A 150 -6.07 -9.56 12.59
CA MET A 150 -7.52 -9.75 12.66
C MET A 150 -8.15 -8.90 13.79
N SER A 151 -7.47 -8.77 14.93
CA SER A 151 -7.91 -7.91 16.02
C SER A 151 -7.88 -6.43 15.63
N ASP A 152 -6.86 -6.00 14.89
CA ASP A 152 -6.78 -4.63 14.38
C ASP A 152 -7.89 -4.32 13.36
N ILE A 153 -8.22 -5.26 12.47
CA ILE A 153 -9.39 -5.16 11.57
C ILE A 153 -10.68 -5.05 12.38
N GLN A 154 -10.83 -5.82 13.46
CA GLN A 154 -12.00 -5.76 14.33
C GLN A 154 -12.13 -4.39 15.01
N GLU A 155 -11.05 -3.90 15.61
CA GLU A 155 -11.01 -2.57 16.23
C GLU A 155 -11.37 -1.45 15.24
N GLY A 156 -10.88 -1.54 14.01
CA GLY A 156 -11.21 -0.60 12.95
C GLY A 156 -12.67 -0.67 12.50
N TYR A 157 -13.24 -1.87 12.46
CA TYR A 157 -14.63 -2.11 12.08
C TYR A 157 -15.63 -1.59 13.12
N ASP A 158 -15.29 -1.65 14.41
CA ASP A 158 -16.19 -1.29 15.50
C ASP A 158 -16.28 0.23 15.77
N ARG A 159 -15.45 1.04 15.08
CA ARG A 159 -15.49 2.51 15.09
C ARG A 159 -16.40 3.04 13.98
#